data_AF-A0A1Z5JI84-F1
#
_entry.id   AF-A0A1Z5JI84-F1
#
_cell.length_a   1.000
_cell.length_b   1.000
_cell.length_c   1.000
_cell.angle_alpha   90.00
_cell.angle_beta   90.00
_cell.angle_gamma   90.00
#
_symmetry.space_group_name_H-M   'P 1'
#
loop_
_entity.id
_entity.type
_entity.pdbx_description
1 polymer ?
#
loop_
_entity_poly.entity_id
_entity_poly.type
_entity_poly.pdbx_seq_one_letter_code
_entity_poly.pdbx_strand_id
1 'polypeptide(L)'
;MQFAKSDFSEEEDDSNSNNPYADPNYPDLEFVDYSDPEYTADSGNYDDLYDNMDEDSTEAEIEAMREERRVKNDIFQFNTYYANTYQNGATFAGEWTVYKINWSPNNSDEVPTLSQFKHTFPVTTRLEADEQGRWVHIEDYHVNATTDNNSALDWDDYYKPYWPTTMIPFDFRGQQGNMVCGDAWTVCQALNAAQESVIEGPFVEYRAEVGLSYGSLMRYRLKLDYSAKTDQADQQQLLQLKYLTVCREVIVEREMHWPRRHPNYEIQDALFGAPGAEGGLYDPPPIADGTENNYILLDLPGHATTLIPVVLDPSLTSPKMSWVTSLDWTPGKMRYQVDRKVNSGKELLGLRSLELSEVQAADAEEYRPRDGGQDMRQ
;
A
#
# COMPACT_ATOMS: atom_id res chain seq x y z
N MET A 1 56.29 41.30 -5.08
CA MET A 1 56.45 39.86 -5.35
C MET A 1 55.35 39.50 -6.34
N GLN A 2 55.67 39.57 -7.64
CA GLN A 2 56.19 38.49 -8.48
C GLN A 2 55.07 37.53 -8.95
N PHE A 3 54.77 37.71 -10.24
CA PHE A 3 54.11 36.90 -11.26
C PHE A 3 53.89 35.40 -11.00
N ALA A 4 52.76 34.91 -11.52
CA ALA A 4 52.79 33.86 -12.55
C ALA A 4 51.55 33.97 -13.46
N LYS A 5 51.76 34.42 -14.69
CA LYS A 5 50.93 34.10 -15.87
C LYS A 5 51.24 32.65 -16.23
N SER A 6 50.23 31.87 -16.59
CA SER A 6 50.44 30.67 -17.42
C SER A 6 49.72 30.90 -18.74
N ASP A 7 50.52 30.75 -19.79
CA ASP A 7 50.19 30.93 -21.19
C ASP A 7 49.40 29.71 -21.68
N PHE A 8 48.20 29.93 -22.21
CA PHE A 8 47.56 28.97 -23.11
C PHE A 8 47.85 29.44 -24.53
N SER A 9 48.77 28.72 -25.18
CA SER A 9 49.03 28.82 -26.61
C SER A 9 47.86 28.22 -27.38
N GLU A 10 47.20 29.05 -28.18
CA GLU A 10 46.32 28.62 -29.27
C GLU A 10 47.21 27.96 -30.34
N GLU A 11 47.06 26.65 -30.52
CA GLU A 11 47.59 25.96 -31.69
C GLU A 11 46.61 26.21 -32.85
N GLU A 12 47.00 27.13 -33.74
CA GLU A 12 46.43 27.27 -35.08
C GLU A 12 46.84 26.05 -35.91
N ASP A 13 45.92 25.08 -36.09
CA ASP A 13 46.10 24.02 -37.08
C ASP A 13 45.44 24.43 -38.40
N ASP A 14 46.28 25.08 -39.22
CA ASP A 14 46.01 25.64 -40.52
C ASP A 14 46.00 24.50 -41.56
N SER A 15 44.91 23.74 -41.62
CA SER A 15 44.62 22.84 -42.75
C SER A 15 43.38 23.35 -43.50
N ASN A 16 43.65 24.31 -44.38
CA ASN A 16 42.73 24.87 -45.36
C ASN A 16 42.33 23.80 -46.39
N SER A 17 41.53 22.81 -45.96
CA SER A 17 40.78 21.95 -46.86
C SER A 17 39.54 22.73 -47.29
N ASN A 18 39.53 23.17 -48.54
CA ASN A 18 38.36 23.82 -49.13
C ASN A 18 37.22 22.80 -49.15
N ASN A 19 36.41 22.77 -48.10
CA ASN A 19 35.19 21.95 -48.07
C ASN A 19 34.26 22.50 -49.18
N PRO A 20 34.01 21.74 -50.26
CA PRO A 20 33.23 22.23 -51.40
C PRO A 20 31.75 22.49 -51.05
N TYR A 21 31.33 22.17 -49.83
CA TYR A 21 29.98 22.33 -49.31
C TYR A 21 29.85 23.38 -48.20
N ALA A 22 30.92 24.13 -47.88
CA ALA A 22 30.85 25.20 -46.89
C ALA A 22 29.95 26.35 -47.38
N ASP A 23 28.95 26.72 -46.58
CA ASP A 23 28.07 27.86 -46.87
C ASP A 23 28.84 29.18 -46.60
N PRO A 24 28.99 30.09 -47.58
CA PRO A 24 29.70 31.36 -47.41
C PRO A 24 29.15 32.27 -46.30
N ASN A 25 27.88 32.09 -45.90
CA ASN A 25 27.27 32.88 -44.83
C ASN A 25 27.53 32.31 -43.42
N TYR A 26 27.99 31.05 -43.32
CA TYR A 26 28.28 30.37 -42.05
C TYR A 26 29.55 29.51 -42.17
N PRO A 27 30.73 30.15 -42.28
CA PRO A 27 31.99 29.45 -42.53
C PRO A 27 32.44 28.52 -41.40
N ASP A 28 31.85 28.67 -40.21
CA ASP A 28 32.21 27.92 -39.01
C ASP A 28 31.33 26.67 -38.78
N LEU A 29 30.34 26.42 -39.65
CA LEU A 29 29.46 25.26 -39.54
C LEU A 29 29.95 24.14 -40.45
N GLU A 30 30.49 23.08 -39.84
CA GLU A 30 30.81 21.83 -40.53
C GLU A 30 29.51 21.06 -40.84
N PHE A 31 29.21 20.92 -42.12
CA PHE A 31 28.12 20.08 -42.59
C PHE A 31 28.65 18.67 -42.88
N VAL A 32 28.22 17.70 -42.08
CA VAL A 32 28.58 16.28 -42.23
C VAL A 32 27.66 15.65 -43.27
N ASP A 33 28.23 15.22 -44.39
CA ASP A 33 27.50 14.50 -45.45
C ASP A 33 27.51 12.99 -45.16
N TYR A 34 26.39 12.49 -44.64
CA TYR A 34 26.18 11.07 -44.35
C TYR A 34 26.09 10.17 -45.61
N SER A 35 26.14 10.76 -46.80
CA SER A 35 26.16 10.03 -48.06
C SER A 35 27.57 9.86 -48.67
N ASP A 36 28.60 10.41 -48.03
CA ASP A 36 29.99 10.22 -48.43
C ASP A 36 30.44 8.76 -48.17
N PRO A 37 30.83 8.00 -49.22
CA PRO A 37 31.30 6.62 -49.06
C PRO A 37 32.64 6.49 -48.32
N GLU A 38 33.38 7.58 -48.12
CA GLU A 38 34.58 7.62 -47.25
C GLU A 38 34.25 8.03 -45.80
N TYR A 39 32.99 8.42 -45.50
CA TYR A 39 32.55 8.67 -44.12
C TYR A 39 32.47 7.37 -43.33
N THR A 40 33.54 7.05 -42.61
CA THR A 40 33.53 6.03 -41.56
C THR A 40 33.18 6.71 -40.25
N ALA A 41 32.03 6.36 -39.65
CA ALA A 41 31.77 6.72 -38.27
C ALA A 41 32.93 6.18 -37.42
N ASP A 42 33.62 7.05 -36.67
CA ASP A 42 34.57 6.65 -35.63
C ASP A 42 33.76 6.03 -34.47
N SER A 43 33.22 4.84 -34.71
CA SER A 43 32.78 3.94 -33.68
C SER A 43 34.05 3.42 -33.03
N GLY A 44 34.59 4.21 -32.09
CA GLY A 44 35.84 3.94 -31.39
C GLY A 44 35.97 2.45 -31.07
N ASN A 45 37.18 1.91 -31.29
CA ASN A 45 37.51 0.49 -31.25
C ASN A 45 36.87 -0.23 -30.04
N TYR A 46 35.69 -0.83 -30.23
CA TYR A 46 34.92 -1.44 -29.14
C TYR A 46 35.55 -2.74 -28.63
N ASP A 47 36.53 -3.31 -29.34
CA ASP A 47 37.15 -4.58 -28.95
C ASP A 47 38.14 -4.45 -27.78
N ASP A 48 38.68 -3.26 -27.49
CA ASP A 48 39.67 -3.08 -26.39
C ASP A 48 39.05 -2.63 -25.05
N LEU A 49 37.74 -2.33 -25.02
CA LEU A 49 37.04 -1.80 -23.83
C LEU A 49 36.25 -2.85 -23.04
N TYR A 50 35.98 -4.02 -23.63
CA TYR A 50 35.22 -5.09 -22.97
C TYR A 50 36.08 -6.17 -22.28
N ASP A 51 37.40 -6.17 -22.48
CA ASP A 51 38.29 -7.21 -21.90
C ASP A 51 38.81 -6.88 -20.48
N ASN A 52 38.47 -5.72 -19.91
CA ASN A 52 38.94 -5.30 -18.57
C ASN A 52 37.84 -4.72 -17.64
N MET A 53 36.56 -4.77 -18.01
CA MET A 53 35.49 -4.48 -17.06
C MET A 53 35.17 -5.75 -16.28
N ASP A 54 35.63 -5.77 -15.03
CA ASP A 54 35.29 -6.79 -14.04
C ASP A 54 33.75 -6.78 -13.86
N GLU A 55 33.04 -7.73 -14.48
CA GLU A 55 31.57 -7.81 -14.51
C GLU A 55 30.97 -7.71 -13.09
N ASP A 56 31.68 -8.28 -12.11
CA ASP A 56 31.34 -8.26 -10.68
C ASP A 56 31.31 -6.84 -10.08
N SER A 57 32.15 -5.91 -10.57
CA SER A 57 32.16 -4.52 -10.12
C SER A 57 30.96 -3.72 -10.65
N THR A 58 30.54 -4.02 -11.89
CA THR A 58 29.41 -3.34 -12.54
C THR A 58 28.09 -3.80 -11.93
N GLU A 59 27.93 -5.09 -11.62
CA GLU A 59 26.73 -5.61 -10.95
C GLU A 59 26.58 -5.05 -9.53
N ALA A 60 27.69 -4.95 -8.78
CA ALA A 60 27.69 -4.36 -7.44
C ALA A 60 27.29 -2.87 -7.46
N GLU A 61 27.79 -2.11 -8.42
CA GLU A 61 27.40 -0.70 -8.63
C GLU A 61 25.92 -0.57 -9.02
N ILE A 62 25.42 -1.44 -9.90
CA ILE A 62 24.01 -1.45 -10.30
C ILE A 62 23.10 -1.77 -9.11
N GLU A 63 23.45 -2.76 -8.28
CA GLU A 63 22.65 -3.09 -7.11
C GLU A 63 22.72 -1.98 -6.04
N ALA A 64 23.87 -1.30 -5.88
CA ALA A 64 23.97 -0.12 -5.03
C ALA A 64 23.04 1.01 -5.50
N MET A 65 22.97 1.27 -6.82
CA MET A 65 22.03 2.25 -7.39
C MET A 65 20.57 1.84 -7.19
N ARG A 66 20.25 0.54 -7.32
CA ARG A 66 18.89 0.03 -7.07
C ARG A 66 18.52 0.20 -5.60
N GLU A 67 19.42 -0.12 -4.69
CA GLU A 67 19.19 0.02 -3.26
C GLU A 67 19.03 1.48 -2.85
N GLU A 68 19.84 2.40 -3.39
CA GLU A 68 19.66 3.84 -3.16
C GLU A 68 18.27 4.32 -3.60
N ARG A 69 17.78 3.84 -4.75
CA ARG A 69 16.41 4.14 -5.22
C ARG A 69 15.35 3.57 -4.29
N ARG A 70 15.52 2.34 -3.79
CA ARG A 70 14.60 1.72 -2.82
C ARG A 70 14.54 2.54 -1.54
N VAL A 71 15.68 2.91 -0.96
CA VAL A 71 15.76 3.74 0.26
C VAL A 71 15.06 5.09 0.07
N LYS A 72 15.30 5.76 -1.07
CA LYS A 72 14.61 7.04 -1.38
C LYS A 72 13.09 6.86 -1.49
N ASN A 73 12.64 5.77 -2.10
CA ASN A 73 11.22 5.44 -2.20
C ASN A 73 10.62 5.16 -0.82
N ASP A 74 11.30 4.39 0.03
CA ASP A 74 10.85 4.07 1.40
C ASP A 74 10.68 5.35 2.24
N ILE A 75 11.65 6.27 2.17
CA ILE A 75 11.57 7.59 2.83
C ILE A 75 10.41 8.42 2.27
N PHE A 76 10.23 8.42 0.94
CA PHE A 76 9.12 9.12 0.31
C PHE A 76 7.77 8.58 0.79
N GLN A 77 7.59 7.26 0.79
CA GLN A 77 6.38 6.57 1.23
C GLN A 77 6.07 6.86 2.71
N PHE A 78 7.09 6.77 3.57
CA PHE A 78 6.99 7.08 5.00
C PHE A 78 6.54 8.52 5.26
N ASN A 79 7.14 9.49 4.57
CA ASN A 79 6.75 10.90 4.70
C ASN A 79 5.36 11.16 4.11
N THR A 80 5.02 10.52 2.99
CA THR A 80 3.72 10.65 2.34
C THR A 80 2.61 10.09 3.23
N TYR A 81 2.83 8.97 3.90
CA TYR A 81 1.89 8.42 4.88
C TYR A 81 1.59 9.41 6.01
N TYR A 82 2.61 10.03 6.59
CA TYR A 82 2.41 11.04 7.63
C TYR A 82 1.68 12.29 7.11
N ALA A 83 2.12 12.81 5.96
CA ALA A 83 1.60 14.04 5.39
C ALA A 83 0.16 13.89 4.90
N ASN A 84 -0.16 12.81 4.19
CA ASN A 84 -1.46 12.64 3.52
C ASN A 84 -2.45 11.87 4.40
N THR A 85 -2.06 10.72 4.96
CA THR A 85 -2.98 9.86 5.72
C THR A 85 -3.26 10.41 7.12
N TYR A 86 -2.28 11.08 7.73
CA TYR A 86 -2.40 11.69 9.05
C TYR A 86 -2.41 13.22 9.03
N GLN A 87 -2.42 13.86 7.85
CA GLN A 87 -2.52 15.32 7.71
C GLN A 87 -1.48 16.06 8.58
N ASN A 88 -0.24 15.56 8.58
CA ASN A 88 0.86 16.05 9.41
C ASN A 88 0.61 15.91 10.93
N GLY A 89 0.12 14.75 11.36
CA GLY A 89 -0.08 14.42 12.77
C GLY A 89 -1.39 14.94 13.36
N ALA A 90 -2.36 15.26 12.51
CA ALA A 90 -3.70 15.61 12.96
C ALA A 90 -4.34 14.47 13.75
N THR A 91 -5.22 14.85 14.67
CA THR A 91 -6.04 13.89 15.41
C THR A 91 -7.30 13.59 14.64
N PHE A 92 -7.68 12.32 14.55
CA PHE A 92 -8.94 11.87 13.97
C PHE A 92 -9.84 11.37 15.09
N ALA A 93 -11.12 11.73 15.06
CA ALA A 93 -12.16 11.15 15.89
C ALA A 93 -12.92 10.10 15.08
N GLY A 94 -13.06 8.92 15.66
CA GLY A 94 -13.58 7.73 14.99
C GLY A 94 -14.69 7.04 15.77
N GLU A 95 -15.51 6.30 15.03
CA GLU A 95 -16.46 5.34 15.58
C GLU A 95 -16.18 3.96 14.95
N TRP A 96 -15.55 3.08 15.73
CA TRP A 96 -15.10 1.78 15.24
C TRP A 96 -16.10 0.69 15.57
N THR A 97 -16.37 -0.19 14.61
CA THR A 97 -17.16 -1.41 14.82
C THR A 97 -16.29 -2.62 14.62
N VAL A 98 -16.28 -3.51 15.61
CA VAL A 98 -15.55 -4.79 15.54
C VAL A 98 -16.54 -5.90 15.20
N TYR A 99 -16.21 -6.68 14.18
CA TYR A 99 -16.92 -7.88 13.80
C TYR A 99 -16.09 -9.10 14.16
N LYS A 100 -16.75 -10.12 14.73
CA LYS A 100 -16.12 -11.40 15.00
C LYS A 100 -16.55 -12.39 13.92
N ILE A 101 -15.57 -13.09 13.36
CA ILE A 101 -15.83 -14.19 12.44
C ILE A 101 -16.19 -15.43 13.26
N ASN A 102 -17.39 -15.95 13.03
CA ASN A 102 -17.81 -17.23 13.59
C ASN A 102 -17.50 -18.33 12.60
N TRP A 103 -16.51 -19.14 12.99
CA TRP A 103 -16.19 -20.39 12.35
C TRP A 103 -17.09 -21.48 12.93
N SER A 104 -17.85 -22.18 12.10
CA SER A 104 -18.59 -23.36 12.54
C SER A 104 -17.59 -24.50 12.76
N PRO A 105 -17.41 -25.02 13.99
CA PRO A 105 -16.36 -25.97 14.29
C PRO A 105 -16.57 -27.36 13.66
N ASN A 106 -17.76 -27.65 13.13
CA ASN A 106 -18.18 -29.00 12.77
C ASN A 106 -18.38 -29.25 11.27
N ASN A 107 -18.20 -28.23 10.41
CA ASN A 107 -18.46 -28.37 8.99
C ASN A 107 -17.47 -27.53 8.17
N SER A 108 -16.55 -28.20 7.47
CA SER A 108 -15.59 -27.56 6.56
C SER A 108 -16.28 -26.85 5.39
N ASP A 109 -17.55 -27.17 5.14
CA ASP A 109 -18.31 -26.67 4.00
C ASP A 109 -19.24 -25.50 4.40
N GLU A 110 -19.29 -25.13 5.69
CA GLU A 110 -20.06 -23.98 6.14
C GLU A 110 -19.30 -22.68 5.91
N VAL A 111 -19.92 -21.78 5.13
CA VAL A 111 -19.42 -20.43 4.88
C VAL A 111 -19.30 -19.70 6.22
N PRO A 112 -18.12 -19.14 6.56
CA PRO A 112 -17.95 -18.39 7.79
C PRO A 112 -18.95 -17.23 7.83
N THR A 113 -19.56 -17.03 9.01
CA THR A 113 -20.54 -15.98 9.20
C THR A 113 -19.96 -14.88 10.06
N LEU A 114 -20.27 -13.62 9.74
CA LEU A 114 -19.97 -12.53 10.66
C LEU A 114 -21.10 -12.40 11.66
N SER A 115 -20.75 -12.53 12.95
CA SER A 115 -21.55 -11.86 13.96
C SER A 115 -20.95 -10.50 14.20
N GLN A 116 -21.75 -9.46 13.94
CA GLN A 116 -21.44 -8.15 14.48
C GLN A 116 -21.33 -8.28 15.99
N PHE A 117 -20.16 -7.96 16.51
CA PHE A 117 -19.99 -7.85 17.94
C PHE A 117 -20.62 -6.52 18.35
N LYS A 118 -21.46 -6.54 19.40
CA LYS A 118 -22.39 -5.44 19.76
C LYS A 118 -21.70 -4.12 20.19
N HIS A 119 -20.38 -4.01 20.04
CA HIS A 119 -19.61 -2.88 20.54
C HIS A 119 -19.12 -2.03 19.38
N THR A 120 -19.75 -0.87 19.29
CA THR A 120 -19.23 0.28 18.58
C THR A 120 -18.62 1.21 19.62
N PHE A 121 -17.37 1.62 19.46
CA PHE A 121 -16.69 2.46 20.43
C PHE A 121 -16.03 3.68 19.79
N PRO A 122 -16.05 4.84 20.49
CA PRO A 122 -15.36 6.02 20.05
C PRO A 122 -13.84 5.88 20.26
N VAL A 123 -13.07 6.31 19.27
CA VAL A 123 -11.59 6.28 19.31
C VAL A 123 -11.05 7.59 18.78
N THR A 124 -9.98 8.12 19.38
CA THR A 124 -9.15 9.10 18.67
C THR A 124 -7.84 8.49 18.23
N THR A 125 -7.39 8.85 17.02
CA THR A 125 -6.14 8.35 16.46
C THR A 125 -5.27 9.47 15.95
N ARG A 126 -3.96 9.36 16.15
CA ARG A 126 -2.96 10.30 15.63
C ARG A 126 -1.59 9.64 15.51
N LEU A 127 -0.69 10.31 14.80
CA LEU A 127 0.70 9.90 14.65
C LEU A 127 1.60 10.97 15.28
N GLU A 128 2.51 10.56 16.15
CA GLU A 128 3.49 11.45 16.80
C GLU A 128 4.91 10.98 16.53
N ALA A 129 5.88 11.90 16.40
CA ALA A 129 7.29 11.51 16.36
C ALA A 129 7.79 11.22 17.78
N ASP A 130 8.50 10.11 17.97
CA ASP A 130 9.27 9.89 19.18
C ASP A 130 10.62 10.63 19.16
N GLU A 131 11.38 10.51 20.26
CA GLU A 131 12.71 11.13 20.41
C GLU A 131 13.73 10.68 19.35
N GLN A 132 13.47 9.57 18.67
CA GLN A 132 14.34 8.98 17.64
C GLN A 132 13.84 9.28 16.23
N GLY A 133 12.79 10.10 16.09
CA GLY A 133 12.19 10.45 14.80
C GLY A 133 11.38 9.32 14.17
N ARG A 134 10.99 8.31 14.95
CA ARG A 134 10.10 7.23 14.53
C ARG A 134 8.66 7.66 14.74
N TRP A 135 7.77 7.23 13.86
CA TRP A 135 6.36 7.54 14.00
C TRP A 135 5.70 6.57 14.98
N VAL A 136 5.13 7.09 16.06
CA VAL A 136 4.36 6.36 17.05
C VAL A 136 2.88 6.52 16.73
N HIS A 137 2.19 5.39 16.58
CA HIS A 137 0.75 5.38 16.39
C HIS A 137 0.04 5.43 17.75
N ILE A 138 -0.82 6.42 17.95
CA ILE A 138 -1.55 6.62 19.20
C ILE A 138 -3.03 6.36 18.94
N GLU A 139 -3.60 5.45 19.71
CA GLU A 139 -5.02 5.08 19.70
C GLU A 139 -5.59 5.27 21.11
N ASP A 140 -6.39 6.30 21.29
CA ASP A 140 -7.05 6.59 22.57
C ASP A 140 -8.50 6.11 22.49
N TYR A 141 -8.80 5.02 23.20
CA TYR A 141 -10.12 4.40 23.23
C TYR A 141 -11.01 5.05 24.29
N HIS A 142 -12.13 5.63 23.86
CA HIS A 142 -13.08 6.29 24.75
C HIS A 142 -14.16 5.30 25.18
N VAL A 143 -13.83 4.40 26.09
CA VAL A 143 -14.84 3.50 26.67
C VAL A 143 -15.73 4.31 27.60
N ASN A 144 -16.98 4.52 27.21
CA ASN A 144 -17.98 4.96 28.17
C ASN A 144 -18.13 3.84 29.21
N ALA A 145 -17.73 4.11 30.46
CA ALA A 145 -17.75 3.18 31.60
C ALA A 145 -19.17 2.73 32.02
N THR A 146 -20.12 2.69 31.10
CA THR A 146 -21.48 2.19 31.28
C THR A 146 -21.60 0.84 30.57
N THR A 147 -20.90 -0.18 31.06
CA THR A 147 -21.21 -1.56 30.69
C THR A 147 -22.07 -2.18 31.77
N ASP A 148 -23.27 -2.57 31.36
CA ASP A 148 -24.04 -3.64 31.98
C ASP A 148 -23.09 -4.80 32.34
N ASN A 149 -23.08 -5.19 33.62
CA ASN A 149 -22.18 -6.17 34.24
C ASN A 149 -22.25 -7.61 33.66
N ASN A 150 -22.87 -7.85 32.51
CA ASN A 150 -23.27 -9.18 32.06
C ASN A 150 -22.59 -9.69 30.77
N SER A 151 -21.65 -8.96 30.18
CA SER A 151 -20.76 -9.53 29.17
C SER A 151 -19.33 -9.48 29.68
N ALA A 152 -18.81 -10.65 30.08
CA ALA A 152 -17.39 -10.90 30.33
C ALA A 152 -16.61 -10.74 29.01
N LEU A 153 -16.52 -9.50 28.55
CA LEU A 153 -15.65 -9.08 27.47
C LEU A 153 -14.26 -8.97 28.05
N ASP A 154 -13.38 -9.87 27.64
CA ASP A 154 -11.96 -9.81 27.98
C ASP A 154 -11.31 -8.67 27.19
N TRP A 155 -11.50 -7.44 27.69
CA TRP A 155 -11.02 -6.20 27.07
C TRP A 155 -9.52 -6.24 26.72
N ASP A 156 -8.72 -7.01 27.44
CA ASP A 156 -7.28 -7.15 27.21
C ASP A 156 -6.97 -7.92 25.91
N ASP A 157 -7.89 -8.75 25.43
CA ASP A 157 -7.77 -9.44 24.15
C ASP A 157 -8.22 -8.57 22.97
N TYR A 158 -9.05 -7.54 23.20
CA TYR A 158 -9.54 -6.62 22.16
C TYR A 158 -8.67 -5.38 21.97
N TYR A 159 -7.99 -4.92 23.02
CA TYR A 159 -7.18 -3.68 22.99
C TYR A 159 -5.71 -3.88 22.70
N LYS A 160 -5.29 -5.07 22.24
CA LYS A 160 -3.91 -5.24 21.80
C LYS A 160 -3.65 -4.21 20.70
N PRO A 161 -2.66 -3.29 20.89
CA PRO A 161 -2.36 -2.28 19.90
C PRO A 161 -2.14 -3.01 18.58
N TYR A 162 -2.98 -2.67 17.62
CA TYR A 162 -3.16 -3.45 16.41
C TYR A 162 -1.97 -3.33 15.45
N TRP A 163 -0.98 -2.54 15.82
CA TRP A 163 -0.04 -1.89 14.95
C TRP A 163 1.38 -2.03 15.45
N PRO A 164 2.38 -1.93 14.56
CA PRO A 164 3.71 -1.59 15.01
C PRO A 164 3.60 -0.27 15.78
N THR A 165 3.92 -0.32 17.07
CA THR A 165 3.82 0.83 17.96
C THR A 165 4.71 1.97 17.50
N THR A 166 5.76 1.64 16.75
CA THR A 166 6.68 2.56 16.10
C THR A 166 6.87 2.14 14.66
N MET A 167 6.91 3.11 13.74
CA MET A 167 7.30 2.91 12.36
C MET A 167 8.54 3.70 12.01
N ILE A 168 9.38 3.13 11.16
CA ILE A 168 10.56 3.74 10.58
C ILE A 168 10.46 3.78 9.05
N PRO A 169 11.26 4.59 8.35
CA PRO A 169 11.21 4.66 6.89
C PRO A 169 11.31 3.29 6.20
N PHE A 170 12.20 2.41 6.69
CA PHE A 170 12.43 1.08 6.13
C PHE A 170 11.26 0.10 6.28
N ASP A 171 10.23 0.45 7.05
CA ASP A 171 9.01 -0.34 7.12
C ASP A 171 8.19 -0.21 5.83
N PHE A 172 8.43 0.78 4.97
CA PHE A 172 7.74 0.96 3.68
C PHE A 172 8.34 0.15 2.52
N ARG A 173 9.28 -0.75 2.84
CA ARG A 173 9.84 -1.66 1.86
C ARG A 173 8.77 -2.66 1.40
N GLY A 174 8.75 -3.00 0.11
CA GLY A 174 7.69 -3.89 -0.45
C GLY A 174 7.53 -5.23 0.28
N GLN A 175 8.62 -5.78 0.83
CA GLN A 175 8.62 -7.01 1.62
C GLN A 175 7.90 -6.90 2.98
N GLN A 176 7.78 -5.68 3.52
CA GLN A 176 7.07 -5.38 4.78
C GLN A 176 5.57 -5.12 4.56
N GLY A 177 5.17 -4.99 3.30
CA GLY A 177 3.78 -4.89 2.89
C GLY A 177 3.08 -3.55 3.16
N ASN A 178 3.87 -2.50 3.42
CA ASN A 178 3.40 -1.15 3.68
C ASN A 178 3.58 -0.27 2.43
N MET A 179 2.55 0.46 2.05
CA MET A 179 2.57 1.31 0.85
C MET A 179 1.47 2.37 0.90
N VAL A 180 1.73 3.53 0.30
CA VAL A 180 0.76 4.58 0.00
C VAL A 180 0.64 4.72 -1.52
N CYS A 181 -0.61 4.83 -2.00
CA CYS A 181 -0.93 5.05 -3.40
C CYS A 181 -2.11 6.03 -3.47
N GLY A 182 -1.85 7.29 -3.86
CA GLY A 182 -2.86 8.34 -3.88
C GLY A 182 -3.49 8.54 -2.50
N ASP A 183 -4.82 8.46 -2.44
CA ASP A 183 -5.61 8.56 -1.21
C ASP A 183 -5.75 7.22 -0.46
N ALA A 184 -5.12 6.16 -0.96
CA ALA A 184 -5.16 4.82 -0.37
C ALA A 184 -3.84 4.45 0.31
N TRP A 185 -3.93 3.57 1.31
CA TRP A 185 -2.74 2.99 1.93
C TRP A 185 -3.00 1.59 2.47
N THR A 186 -1.90 0.88 2.69
CA THR A 186 -1.84 -0.36 3.46
C THR A 186 -0.69 -0.30 4.43
N VAL A 187 -0.90 -0.92 5.59
CA VAL A 187 0.15 -1.21 6.56
C VAL A 187 -0.12 -2.58 7.18
N CYS A 188 0.91 -3.36 7.44
CA CYS A 188 0.78 -4.69 8.02
C CYS A 188 1.95 -5.07 8.91
N GLN A 189 1.70 -6.12 9.69
CA GLN A 189 2.68 -6.73 10.59
C GLN A 189 2.37 -8.22 10.69
N ALA A 190 3.41 -9.04 10.79
CA ALA A 190 3.26 -10.46 11.04
C ALA A 190 4.22 -10.93 12.13
N LEU A 191 3.81 -11.95 12.88
CA LEU A 191 4.64 -12.60 13.90
C LEU A 191 4.82 -14.07 13.55
N ASN A 192 6.02 -14.60 13.71
CA ASN A 192 6.28 -16.04 13.64
C ASN A 192 5.99 -16.76 14.97
N ALA A 193 6.20 -18.07 15.01
CA ALA A 193 6.02 -18.86 16.24
C ALA A 193 6.91 -18.44 17.42
N ALA A 194 8.03 -17.76 17.17
CA ALA A 194 8.88 -17.17 18.19
C ALA A 194 8.39 -15.77 18.65
N GLN A 195 7.26 -15.30 18.11
CA GLN A 195 6.71 -13.96 18.32
C GLN A 195 7.64 -12.83 17.88
N GLU A 196 8.50 -13.13 16.90
CA GLU A 196 9.40 -12.17 16.30
C GLU A 196 8.79 -11.63 15.00
N SER A 197 8.98 -10.33 14.77
CA SER A 197 8.65 -9.69 13.50
C SER A 197 9.66 -10.15 12.45
N VAL A 198 9.20 -10.98 11.51
CA VAL A 198 10.04 -11.54 10.45
C VAL A 198 9.40 -11.33 9.09
N ILE A 199 10.23 -11.28 8.05
CA ILE A 199 9.79 -11.06 6.67
C ILE A 199 9.16 -12.33 6.07
N GLU A 200 9.60 -13.50 6.52
CA GLU A 200 9.17 -14.80 6.00
C GLU A 200 8.50 -15.67 7.07
N GLY A 201 7.45 -16.38 6.66
CA GLY A 201 6.68 -17.29 7.51
C GLY A 201 7.38 -18.63 7.84
N PRO A 202 6.70 -19.53 8.56
CA PRO A 202 5.26 -19.48 8.85
C PRO A 202 4.91 -18.49 9.96
N PHE A 203 3.78 -17.80 9.78
CA PHE A 203 3.27 -16.81 10.72
C PHE A 203 2.24 -17.43 11.67
N VAL A 204 2.24 -17.02 12.94
CA VAL A 204 1.18 -17.31 13.92
C VAL A 204 0.15 -16.21 14.00
N GLU A 205 0.54 -14.98 13.66
CA GLU A 205 -0.33 -13.82 13.62
C GLU A 205 0.00 -12.98 12.38
N TYR A 206 -1.03 -12.44 11.77
CA TYR A 206 -0.90 -11.54 10.64
C TYR A 206 -1.97 -10.47 10.76
N ARG A 207 -1.55 -9.21 10.76
CA ARG A 207 -2.43 -8.06 10.86
C ARG A 207 -2.19 -7.16 9.66
N ALA A 208 -3.28 -6.70 9.09
CA ALA A 208 -3.23 -5.75 7.99
C ALA A 208 -4.29 -4.68 8.16
N GLU A 209 -3.99 -3.48 7.67
CA GLU A 209 -4.97 -2.44 7.43
C GLU A 209 -4.97 -2.06 5.97
N VAL A 210 -6.17 -1.76 5.48
CA VAL A 210 -6.41 -1.11 4.20
C VAL A 210 -7.25 0.13 4.47
N GLY A 211 -6.82 1.28 3.97
CA GLY A 211 -7.51 2.54 4.20
C GLY A 211 -7.65 3.40 2.96
N LEU A 212 -8.72 4.19 2.96
CA LEU A 212 -9.02 5.23 1.98
C LEU A 212 -9.27 6.55 2.69
N SER A 213 -8.73 7.64 2.13
CA SER A 213 -9.03 9.01 2.52
C SER A 213 -10.00 9.60 1.52
N TYR A 214 -10.85 10.52 1.98
CA TYR A 214 -11.67 11.33 1.09
C TYR A 214 -11.48 12.81 1.44
N GLY A 215 -10.74 13.49 0.56
CA GLY A 215 -10.18 14.80 0.86
C GLY A 215 -9.32 14.76 2.12
N SER A 216 -9.19 15.91 2.79
CA SER A 216 -8.41 16.04 4.03
C SER A 216 -9.22 15.77 5.31
N LEU A 217 -10.49 15.35 5.18
CA LEU A 217 -11.47 15.45 6.27
C LEU A 217 -11.91 14.09 6.79
N MET A 218 -12.07 13.09 5.92
CA MET A 218 -12.63 11.79 6.28
C MET A 218 -11.70 10.66 5.87
N ARG A 219 -11.78 9.56 6.61
CA ARG A 219 -11.15 8.31 6.21
C ARG A 219 -11.95 7.09 6.64
N TYR A 220 -11.84 6.05 5.83
CA TYR A 220 -12.48 4.76 6.03
C TYR A 220 -11.40 3.67 6.00
N ARG A 221 -11.32 2.87 7.07
CA ARG A 221 -10.25 1.87 7.23
C ARG A 221 -10.82 0.52 7.64
N LEU A 222 -10.19 -0.53 7.13
CA LEU A 222 -10.43 -1.90 7.54
C LEU A 222 -9.18 -2.43 8.21
N LYS A 223 -9.35 -3.01 9.38
CA LYS A 223 -8.29 -3.74 10.07
C LYS A 223 -8.64 -5.24 10.12
N LEU A 224 -7.72 -6.08 9.67
CA LEU A 224 -7.88 -7.53 9.51
C LEU A 224 -6.93 -8.29 10.44
N ASP A 225 -7.47 -9.09 11.36
CA ASP A 225 -6.68 -9.75 12.42
C ASP A 225 -6.73 -11.24 12.20
N TYR A 226 -5.63 -11.80 11.73
CA TYR A 226 -5.52 -13.22 11.48
C TYR A 226 -4.64 -13.88 12.50
N SER A 227 -5.01 -15.11 12.85
CA SER A 227 -4.16 -15.95 13.68
C SER A 227 -4.18 -17.40 13.21
N ALA A 228 -3.10 -18.10 13.52
CA ALA A 228 -3.01 -19.52 13.27
C ALA A 228 -4.09 -20.30 14.02
N LYS A 229 -4.67 -21.29 13.34
CA LYS A 229 -5.57 -22.26 13.94
C LYS A 229 -4.77 -23.17 14.88
N THR A 230 -5.02 -23.09 16.19
CA THR A 230 -4.27 -23.81 17.23
C THR A 230 -4.56 -25.31 17.33
N ASP A 231 -5.59 -25.83 16.67
CA ASP A 231 -6.16 -27.13 17.00
C ASP A 231 -5.58 -28.34 16.25
N GLN A 232 -4.54 -28.19 15.42
CA GLN A 232 -3.97 -29.33 14.69
C GLN A 232 -2.45 -29.35 14.75
N ALA A 233 -1.93 -30.18 15.67
CA ALA A 233 -0.51 -30.35 15.96
C ALA A 233 0.35 -30.86 14.77
N ASP A 234 -0.27 -31.27 13.65
CA ASP A 234 0.42 -31.88 12.50
C ASP A 234 -0.07 -31.36 11.13
N GLN A 235 -0.95 -30.35 11.08
CA GLN A 235 -1.45 -29.80 9.81
C GLN A 235 -0.97 -28.38 9.56
N GLN A 236 -0.73 -28.12 8.28
CA GLN A 236 -0.51 -26.84 7.63
C GLN A 236 -1.12 -25.65 8.40
N GLN A 237 -0.26 -24.70 8.81
CA GLN A 237 -0.66 -23.60 9.67
C GLN A 237 -1.50 -22.57 8.89
N LEU A 238 -2.80 -22.80 8.79
CA LEU A 238 -3.74 -21.85 8.21
C LEU A 238 -3.92 -20.64 9.14
N LEU A 239 -3.94 -19.45 8.57
CA LEU A 239 -4.27 -18.22 9.27
C LEU A 239 -5.75 -17.90 9.04
N GLN A 240 -6.53 -17.81 10.12
CA GLN A 240 -7.95 -17.50 10.04
C GLN A 240 -8.21 -16.09 10.54
N LEU A 241 -9.06 -15.36 9.83
CA LEU A 241 -9.54 -14.06 10.26
C LEU A 241 -10.35 -14.24 11.55
N LYS A 242 -9.89 -13.61 12.63
CA LYS A 242 -10.56 -13.54 13.93
C LYS A 242 -11.49 -12.35 14.00
N TYR A 243 -10.94 -11.18 13.68
CA TYR A 243 -11.62 -9.90 13.80
C TYR A 243 -11.47 -9.07 12.55
N LEU A 244 -12.56 -8.40 12.19
CA LEU A 244 -12.58 -7.31 11.23
C LEU A 244 -12.98 -6.05 12.00
N THR A 245 -12.14 -5.01 11.99
CA THR A 245 -12.52 -3.70 12.54
C THR A 245 -12.76 -2.72 11.41
N VAL A 246 -13.94 -2.09 11.42
CA VAL A 246 -14.32 -1.04 10.48
C VAL A 246 -14.17 0.30 11.20
N CYS A 247 -13.20 1.10 10.75
CA CYS A 247 -12.86 2.40 11.31
C CYS A 247 -13.42 3.51 10.42
N ARG A 248 -14.36 4.30 10.95
CA ARG A 248 -14.93 5.47 10.28
C ARG A 248 -14.53 6.71 11.04
N GLU A 249 -13.77 7.59 10.39
CA GLU A 249 -13.03 8.64 11.07
C GLU A 249 -13.16 9.98 10.36
N VAL A 250 -13.16 11.04 11.17
CA VAL A 250 -13.12 12.44 10.71
C VAL A 250 -11.98 13.15 11.42
N ILE A 251 -11.30 14.07 10.74
CA ILE A 251 -10.27 14.90 11.37
C ILE A 251 -10.89 15.80 12.45
N VAL A 252 -10.20 15.95 13.57
CA VAL A 252 -10.52 16.87 14.66
C VAL A 252 -9.87 18.20 14.35
N GLU A 253 -10.66 19.20 13.99
CA GLU A 253 -10.19 20.56 13.77
C GLU A 253 -10.18 21.36 15.10
N ARG A 254 -11.10 22.32 15.26
CA ARG A 254 -11.20 23.18 16.45
C ARG A 254 -12.14 22.62 17.51
N GLU A 255 -13.23 22.02 17.08
CA GLU A 255 -14.21 21.38 17.94
C GLU A 255 -14.21 19.88 17.67
N MET A 256 -14.23 19.08 18.74
CA MET A 256 -14.27 17.64 18.61
C MET A 256 -15.67 17.21 18.16
N HIS A 257 -15.80 16.90 16.88
CA HIS A 257 -16.99 16.29 16.33
C HIS A 257 -16.78 14.79 16.14
N TRP A 258 -17.58 13.99 16.84
CA TRP A 258 -17.65 12.56 16.56
C TRP A 258 -18.33 12.33 15.21
N PRO A 259 -17.88 11.36 14.40
CA PRO A 259 -18.42 11.13 13.06
C PRO A 259 -19.95 11.08 12.99
N ARG A 260 -20.59 10.33 13.89
CA ARG A 260 -22.06 10.18 13.95
C ARG A 260 -22.81 11.45 14.38
N ARG A 261 -22.12 12.39 15.03
CA ARG A 261 -22.68 13.67 15.51
C ARG A 261 -22.12 14.87 14.73
N HIS A 262 -21.47 14.61 13.60
CA HIS A 262 -20.85 15.66 12.81
C HIS A 262 -21.93 16.59 12.22
N PRO A 263 -21.79 17.93 12.27
CA PRO A 263 -22.85 18.84 11.80
C PRO A 263 -23.14 18.73 10.29
N ASN A 264 -22.17 18.30 9.49
CA ASN A 264 -22.37 18.05 8.05
C ASN A 264 -23.02 16.67 7.81
N TYR A 265 -24.22 16.67 7.21
CA TYR A 265 -24.94 15.45 6.85
C TYR A 265 -24.20 14.59 5.81
N GLU A 266 -23.52 15.20 4.83
CA GLU A 266 -22.79 14.45 3.80
C GLU A 266 -21.69 13.56 4.41
N ILE A 267 -21.06 14.02 5.48
CA ILE A 267 -20.05 13.26 6.23
C ILE A 267 -20.68 12.10 7.00
N GLN A 268 -21.85 12.35 7.61
CA GLN A 268 -22.58 11.27 8.28
C GLN A 268 -23.03 10.21 7.27
N ASP A 269 -23.52 10.63 6.10
CA ASP A 269 -23.98 9.72 5.05
C ASP A 269 -22.80 8.93 4.45
N ALA A 270 -21.68 9.59 4.18
CA ALA A 270 -20.46 8.95 3.69
C ALA A 270 -19.89 7.88 4.65
N LEU A 271 -20.12 8.01 5.96
CA LEU A 271 -19.57 7.09 6.96
C LEU A 271 -20.61 6.10 7.51
N PHE A 272 -21.90 6.48 7.55
CA PHE A 272 -22.96 5.71 8.19
C PHE A 272 -24.24 5.60 7.36
N GLY A 273 -24.20 6.01 6.10
CA GLY A 273 -25.29 5.88 5.14
C GLY A 273 -25.61 4.43 4.81
N ALA A 274 -26.22 4.22 3.64
CA ALA A 274 -26.66 2.90 3.22
C ALA A 274 -25.52 1.87 3.23
N PRO A 275 -25.79 0.60 3.58
CA PRO A 275 -24.79 -0.45 3.50
C PRO A 275 -24.51 -0.79 2.03
N GLY A 276 -23.23 -1.00 1.71
CA GLY A 276 -22.79 -1.42 0.38
C GLY A 276 -22.56 -0.25 -0.56
N ALA A 277 -21.49 -0.31 -1.34
CA ALA A 277 -21.33 0.55 -2.51
C ALA A 277 -22.38 0.17 -3.55
N GLU A 278 -22.86 1.16 -4.32
CA GLU A 278 -23.87 0.90 -5.34
C GLU A 278 -23.37 -0.18 -6.33
N GLY A 279 -24.19 -1.22 -6.51
CA GLY A 279 -23.87 -2.38 -7.34
C GLY A 279 -22.71 -3.27 -6.85
N GLY A 280 -22.27 -3.19 -5.59
CA GLY A 280 -21.18 -4.03 -5.05
C GLY A 280 -19.80 -3.46 -5.33
N LEU A 281 -18.76 -4.28 -5.54
CA LEU A 281 -17.42 -3.78 -5.94
C LEU A 281 -17.45 -3.22 -7.37
N TYR A 282 -16.67 -2.15 -7.62
CA TYR A 282 -16.54 -1.53 -8.94
C TYR A 282 -15.79 -2.43 -9.91
N ASP A 283 -14.61 -2.92 -9.50
CA ASP A 283 -13.73 -3.79 -10.27
C ASP A 283 -13.41 -5.05 -9.45
N PRO A 284 -14.24 -6.11 -9.49
CA PRO A 284 -14.00 -7.30 -8.70
C PRO A 284 -12.62 -7.90 -9.00
N PRO A 285 -11.72 -8.02 -8.01
CA PRO A 285 -10.36 -8.44 -8.28
C PRO A 285 -10.31 -9.93 -8.68
N PRO A 286 -9.29 -10.34 -9.46
CA PRO A 286 -9.10 -11.74 -9.78
C PRO A 286 -8.72 -12.54 -8.52
N ILE A 287 -9.59 -13.46 -8.11
CA ILE A 287 -9.33 -14.46 -7.06
C ILE A 287 -8.82 -15.75 -7.70
N ALA A 288 -7.97 -16.49 -6.99
CA ALA A 288 -7.41 -17.73 -7.52
C ALA A 288 -8.49 -18.83 -7.55
N ASP A 289 -8.56 -19.58 -8.65
CA ASP A 289 -9.49 -20.70 -8.80
C ASP A 289 -9.39 -21.68 -7.62
N GLY A 290 -10.53 -22.04 -7.04
CA GLY A 290 -10.62 -22.96 -5.90
C GLY A 290 -10.40 -22.30 -4.52
N THR A 291 -10.18 -20.98 -4.48
CA THR A 291 -10.07 -20.21 -3.22
C THR A 291 -11.32 -19.40 -2.89
N GLU A 292 -12.38 -19.49 -3.69
CA GLU A 292 -13.58 -18.65 -3.59
C GLU A 292 -14.26 -18.77 -2.23
N ASN A 293 -14.29 -19.99 -1.66
CA ASN A 293 -14.86 -20.26 -0.34
C ASN A 293 -14.02 -19.67 0.82
N ASN A 294 -12.81 -19.18 0.54
CA ASN A 294 -11.94 -18.52 1.51
C ASN A 294 -12.13 -17.00 1.52
N TYR A 295 -13.13 -16.47 0.82
CA TYR A 295 -13.45 -15.05 0.80
C TYR A 295 -14.84 -14.77 1.35
N ILE A 296 -15.03 -13.55 1.84
CA ILE A 296 -16.34 -13.00 2.15
C ILE A 296 -16.49 -11.61 1.56
N LEU A 297 -17.64 -11.36 0.93
CA LEU A 297 -18.05 -10.05 0.42
C LEU A 297 -19.05 -9.45 1.39
N LEU A 298 -18.81 -8.20 1.81
CA LEU A 298 -19.59 -7.53 2.83
C LEU A 298 -19.99 -6.13 2.41
N ASP A 299 -21.27 -5.85 2.56
CA ASP A 299 -21.82 -4.50 2.49
C ASP A 299 -21.72 -3.85 3.88
N LEU A 300 -20.96 -2.78 3.95
CA LEU A 300 -20.67 -2.01 5.15
C LEU A 300 -21.41 -0.65 5.09
N PRO A 301 -21.82 -0.09 6.25
CA PRO A 301 -22.43 1.24 6.29
C PRO A 301 -21.54 2.33 5.69
N GLY A 302 -22.14 3.37 5.12
CA GLY A 302 -21.39 4.47 4.50
C GLY A 302 -21.05 4.23 3.04
N HIS A 303 -21.91 3.53 2.30
CA HIS A 303 -21.74 3.23 0.88
C HIS A 303 -20.42 2.50 0.58
N ALA A 304 -20.07 1.54 1.43
CA ALA A 304 -18.83 0.80 1.34
C ALA A 304 -19.09 -0.70 1.15
N THR A 305 -18.33 -1.35 0.28
CA THR A 305 -18.32 -2.81 0.09
C THR A 305 -16.89 -3.31 0.22
N THR A 306 -16.70 -4.46 0.85
CA THR A 306 -15.36 -5.07 0.97
C THR A 306 -15.38 -6.54 0.64
N LEU A 307 -14.30 -7.00 -0.01
CA LEU A 307 -13.99 -8.41 -0.21
C LEU A 307 -12.72 -8.72 0.58
N ILE A 308 -12.81 -9.67 1.50
CA ILE A 308 -11.69 -10.03 2.39
C ILE A 308 -11.49 -11.54 2.42
N PRO A 309 -10.24 -12.02 2.47
CA PRO A 309 -9.98 -13.42 2.71
C PRO A 309 -10.27 -13.72 4.18
N VAL A 310 -10.98 -14.81 4.46
CA VAL A 310 -11.28 -15.30 5.80
C VAL A 310 -10.29 -16.38 6.22
N VAL A 311 -9.68 -17.09 5.26
CA VAL A 311 -8.57 -18.02 5.48
C VAL A 311 -7.44 -17.64 4.54
N LEU A 312 -6.23 -17.48 5.10
CA LEU A 312 -4.99 -17.42 4.35
C LEU A 312 -4.28 -18.75 4.51
N ASP A 313 -4.03 -19.42 3.39
CA ASP A 313 -3.25 -20.65 3.33
C ASP A 313 -1.79 -20.34 2.93
N PRO A 314 -0.84 -20.36 3.88
CA PRO A 314 0.57 -20.09 3.59
C PRO A 314 1.27 -21.28 2.92
N SER A 315 0.55 -22.34 2.56
CA SER A 315 1.12 -23.45 1.78
C SER A 315 0.91 -23.35 0.29
N LEU A 316 0.00 -22.47 -0.14
CA LEU A 316 -0.16 -22.15 -1.54
C LEU A 316 1.12 -21.43 -1.98
N THR A 317 2.04 -22.15 -2.61
CA THR A 317 3.36 -21.65 -3.04
C THR A 317 3.41 -21.31 -4.52
N SER A 318 2.26 -21.33 -5.22
CA SER A 318 2.22 -20.94 -6.62
C SER A 318 2.53 -19.45 -6.76
N PRO A 319 3.54 -19.05 -7.56
CA PRO A 319 3.85 -17.63 -7.81
C PRO A 319 2.70 -16.84 -8.44
N LYS A 320 1.70 -17.55 -8.99
CA LYS A 320 0.50 -16.95 -9.59
C LYS A 320 -0.61 -16.70 -8.57
N MET A 321 -0.55 -17.34 -7.39
CA MET A 321 -1.54 -17.18 -6.35
C MET A 321 -1.17 -15.99 -5.46
N SER A 322 -2.15 -15.13 -5.22
CA SER A 322 -2.05 -13.99 -4.32
C SER A 322 -3.37 -13.83 -3.59
N TRP A 323 -3.31 -13.35 -2.37
CA TRP A 323 -4.51 -12.98 -1.61
C TRP A 323 -4.83 -11.53 -1.87
N VAL A 324 -6.11 -11.20 -2.01
CA VAL A 324 -6.56 -9.83 -2.26
C VAL A 324 -7.49 -9.36 -1.16
N THR A 325 -7.31 -8.14 -0.66
CA THR A 325 -8.32 -7.45 0.15
C THR A 325 -8.76 -6.21 -0.61
N SER A 326 -10.05 -6.09 -0.86
CA SER A 326 -10.62 -4.93 -1.55
C SER A 326 -11.50 -4.11 -0.61
N LEU A 327 -11.33 -2.80 -0.63
CA LEU A 327 -12.25 -1.84 -0.02
C LEU A 327 -12.74 -0.89 -1.11
N ASP A 328 -14.03 -0.93 -1.40
CA ASP A 328 -14.74 0.02 -2.25
C ASP A 328 -15.55 0.96 -1.36
N TRP A 329 -15.42 2.27 -1.57
CA TRP A 329 -16.10 3.30 -0.81
C TRP A 329 -16.55 4.44 -1.72
N THR A 330 -17.83 4.80 -1.61
CA THR A 330 -18.44 5.92 -2.35
C THR A 330 -18.87 7.05 -1.39
N PRO A 331 -17.93 7.85 -0.88
CA PRO A 331 -18.21 8.91 0.10
C PRO A 331 -18.97 10.12 -0.46
N GLY A 332 -19.13 10.21 -1.78
CA GLY A 332 -19.76 11.37 -2.41
C GLY A 332 -19.75 11.27 -3.92
N LYS A 333 -19.22 12.29 -4.59
CA LYS A 333 -19.21 12.34 -6.07
C LYS A 333 -18.20 11.40 -6.70
N MET A 334 -17.20 11.00 -5.94
CA MET A 334 -16.17 10.06 -6.34
C MET A 334 -16.38 8.73 -5.62
N ARG A 335 -16.01 7.66 -6.30
CA ARG A 335 -15.96 6.30 -5.81
C ARG A 335 -14.53 5.81 -5.91
N TYR A 336 -14.08 5.19 -4.83
CA TYR A 336 -12.70 4.73 -4.67
C TYR A 336 -12.73 3.25 -4.40
N GLN A 337 -11.89 2.48 -5.10
CA GLN A 337 -11.63 1.10 -4.74
C GLN A 337 -10.13 0.91 -4.56
N VAL A 338 -9.72 0.38 -3.41
CA VAL A 338 -8.34 -0.05 -3.17
C VAL A 338 -8.27 -1.57 -3.09
N ASP A 339 -7.33 -2.14 -3.84
CA ASP A 339 -7.00 -3.56 -3.81
C ASP A 339 -5.60 -3.77 -3.26
N ARG A 340 -5.53 -4.41 -2.09
CA ARG A 340 -4.28 -4.86 -1.49
C ARG A 340 -4.02 -6.31 -1.90
N LYS A 341 -3.03 -6.53 -2.77
CA LYS A 341 -2.64 -7.87 -3.23
C LYS A 341 -1.33 -8.28 -2.56
N VAL A 342 -1.35 -9.38 -1.82
CA VAL A 342 -0.17 -9.92 -1.12
C VAL A 342 0.25 -11.25 -1.70
N ASN A 343 1.53 -11.56 -1.57
CA ASN A 343 2.05 -12.87 -1.96
C ASN A 343 1.40 -13.98 -1.13
N SER A 344 1.46 -15.22 -1.63
CA SER A 344 1.09 -16.39 -0.86
C SER A 344 2.35 -17.03 -0.24
N GLY A 345 2.19 -18.15 0.46
CA GLY A 345 3.36 -18.89 0.92
C GLY A 345 4.06 -18.26 2.13
N LYS A 346 5.39 -18.41 2.17
CA LYS A 346 6.26 -17.79 3.18
C LYS A 346 6.35 -16.28 3.05
N GLU A 347 6.08 -15.75 1.85
CA GLU A 347 6.20 -14.32 1.55
C GLU A 347 4.90 -13.55 1.83
N LEU A 348 3.95 -14.10 2.60
CA LEU A 348 2.62 -13.51 2.85
C LEU A 348 2.65 -12.05 3.36
N LEU A 349 3.73 -11.64 4.03
CA LEU A 349 3.93 -10.26 4.46
C LEU A 349 4.18 -9.31 3.27
N GLY A 350 4.84 -9.81 2.22
CA GLY A 350 5.20 -9.05 1.04
C GLY A 350 3.98 -8.61 0.23
N LEU A 351 3.96 -7.33 -0.10
CA LEU A 351 2.96 -6.74 -0.99
C LEU A 351 3.38 -6.97 -2.44
N ARG A 352 2.44 -7.52 -3.22
CA ARG A 352 2.58 -7.66 -4.67
C ARG A 352 2.19 -6.37 -5.39
N SER A 353 1.05 -5.81 -5.02
CA SER A 353 0.60 -4.50 -5.48
C SER A 353 -0.42 -3.89 -4.52
N LEU A 354 -0.45 -2.56 -4.49
CA LEU A 354 -1.56 -1.76 -3.97
C LEU A 354 -2.10 -0.96 -5.14
N GLU A 355 -3.35 -1.22 -5.52
CA GLU A 355 -3.98 -0.60 -6.69
C GLU A 355 -5.15 0.26 -6.22
N LEU A 356 -5.20 1.51 -6.69
CA LEU A 356 -6.28 2.44 -6.41
C LEU A 356 -7.00 2.77 -7.73
N SER A 357 -8.31 2.53 -7.74
CA SER A 357 -9.22 2.94 -8.80
C SER A 357 -10.08 4.09 -8.33
N GLU A 358 -10.18 5.14 -9.16
CA GLU A 358 -10.99 6.32 -8.90
C GLU A 358 -11.94 6.56 -10.07
N VAL A 359 -13.23 6.64 -9.78
CA VAL A 359 -14.27 6.87 -10.80
C VAL A 359 -15.34 7.81 -10.26
N GLN A 360 -16.00 8.56 -11.14
CA GLN A 360 -17.16 9.33 -10.71
C GLN A 360 -18.28 8.36 -10.30
N ALA A 361 -18.92 8.61 -9.16
CA ALA A 361 -19.95 7.71 -8.62
C ALA A 361 -21.11 7.50 -9.60
N ALA A 362 -21.50 8.56 -10.32
CA ALA A 362 -22.57 8.51 -11.31
C ALA A 362 -22.22 7.66 -12.56
N ASP A 363 -20.93 7.54 -12.86
CA ASP A 363 -20.41 6.85 -14.04
C ASP A 363 -19.99 5.41 -13.71
N ALA A 364 -19.85 5.07 -12.42
CA ALA A 364 -19.32 3.80 -11.95
C ALA A 364 -20.09 2.59 -12.49
N GLU A 365 -21.43 2.70 -12.62
CA GLU A 365 -22.24 1.62 -13.16
C GLU A 365 -22.16 1.49 -14.69
N GLU A 366 -21.97 2.60 -15.39
CA GLU A 366 -21.89 2.62 -16.86
C GLU A 366 -20.54 2.08 -17.36
N TYR A 367 -19.47 2.40 -16.65
CA TYR A 367 -18.09 2.12 -17.07
C TYR A 367 -17.40 1.01 -16.26
N ARG A 368 -18.18 0.07 -15.70
CA ARG A 368 -17.63 -1.11 -15.04
C ARG A 368 -16.65 -1.87 -15.96
N PRO A 369 -15.47 -2.27 -15.47
CA PRO A 369 -14.59 -3.18 -16.21
C PRO A 369 -15.34 -4.45 -16.61
N ARG A 370 -15.39 -4.74 -17.92
CA ARG A 370 -16.22 -5.83 -18.48
C ARG A 370 -15.57 -7.20 -18.38
N ASP A 371 -14.29 -7.23 -18.07
CA ASP A 371 -13.39 -8.39 -18.12
C ASP A 371 -13.03 -8.93 -16.73
N GLY A 372 -13.54 -8.30 -15.65
CA GLY A 372 -13.18 -8.67 -14.27
C GLY A 372 -11.70 -8.42 -13.96
N GLY A 373 -11.12 -7.36 -14.52
CA GLY A 373 -9.75 -6.93 -14.24
C GLY A 373 -8.65 -7.79 -14.89
N GLN A 374 -8.95 -8.56 -15.93
CA GLN A 374 -7.94 -9.38 -16.63
C GLN A 374 -6.97 -8.55 -17.50
N ASP A 375 -7.42 -7.43 -18.05
CA ASP A 375 -6.71 -6.63 -19.06
C ASP A 375 -5.89 -5.48 -18.44
N MET A 376 -6.02 -5.24 -17.13
CA MET A 376 -5.24 -4.23 -16.37
C MET A 376 -3.81 -4.69 -16.01
N ARG A 377 -3.36 -5.83 -16.54
CA ARG A 377 -2.01 -6.41 -16.33
C ARG A 377 -1.02 -6.17 -17.48
N GLN A 378 -1.25 -5.18 -18.33
CA GLN A 378 -0.30 -4.83 -19.40
C GLN A 378 0.71 -3.77 -18.98
#